data_AF-A0A835QLP0-F1
#
_entry.id   AF-A0A835QLP0-F1
#
_cell.length_a   1.000
_cell.length_b   1.000
_cell.length_c   1.000
_cell.angle_alpha   90.00
_cell.angle_beta   90.00
_cell.angle_gamma   90.00
#
_symmetry.space_group_name_H-M   'P 1'
#
loop_
_entity.id
_entity.type
_entity.pdbx_description
1 polymer ?
#
loop_
_entity_poly.entity_id
_entity_poly.type
_entity_poly.pdbx_seq_one_letter_code
_entity_poly.pdbx_strand_id
1 'polypeptide(L)'
;MAIFRHLRFLFGGLSSDAGAAETRTNLVRTVSSCVQGMNLSSLSACLAAVVCSSEQPPLRPLGSASGDGASMIIISVLEKARGLLNDPHAALCYTMPSAALWKASFDAFFGLLTKYCLTKYDSIIHSLLAQGTDIAEAGSEVNKVFGKEMPMELLHASLLHANASQRQQLLDFAQKSMPLAGYAAHGSTNRQITSESVPG
;
A
#
# COMPACT_ATOMS: atom_id res chain seq x y z
N MET A 1 19.59 -1.94 9.55
CA MET A 1 19.73 -2.64 8.24
C MET A 1 19.23 -4.08 8.29
N ALA A 2 19.82 -4.95 9.12
CA ALA A 2 19.47 -6.38 9.14
C ALA A 2 17.96 -6.63 9.32
N ILE A 3 17.32 -5.94 10.26
CA ILE A 3 15.87 -6.04 10.48
C ILE A 3 15.07 -5.73 9.20
N PHE A 4 15.43 -4.65 8.50
CA PHE A 4 14.78 -4.25 7.24
C PHE A 4 14.97 -5.27 6.11
N ARG A 5 16.15 -5.89 6.03
CA ARG A 5 16.42 -6.97 5.07
C ARG A 5 15.59 -8.22 5.38
N HIS A 6 15.17 -8.44 6.62
CA HIS A 6 14.51 -9.67 7.06
C HIS A 6 13.05 -9.48 7.50
N LEU A 7 12.38 -8.42 7.04
CA LEU A 7 10.98 -8.15 7.42
C LEU A 7 10.03 -9.31 7.05
N ARG A 8 10.27 -10.04 5.96
CA ARG A 8 9.47 -11.21 5.59
C ARG A 8 9.60 -12.35 6.59
N PHE A 9 10.81 -12.62 7.05
CA PHE A 9 11.07 -13.63 8.06
C PHE A 9 10.46 -13.23 9.41
N LEU A 10 10.64 -11.97 9.82
CA LEU A 10 10.22 -11.47 11.12
C LEU A 10 8.70 -11.27 11.25
N PHE A 11 8.03 -10.89 10.16
CA PHE A 11 6.62 -10.47 10.19
C PHE A 11 5.72 -11.20 9.21
N GLY A 12 6.25 -12.13 8.39
CA GLY A 12 5.48 -12.84 7.37
C GLY A 12 4.50 -13.88 7.90
N GLY A 13 4.68 -14.35 9.13
CA GLY A 13 3.81 -15.33 9.78
C GLY A 13 3.24 -14.80 11.09
N LEU A 14 2.09 -15.35 11.48
CA LEU A 14 1.58 -15.23 12.84
C LEU A 14 2.14 -16.38 13.68
N SER A 15 2.54 -16.07 14.92
CA SER A 15 2.80 -17.09 15.93
C SER A 15 1.56 -17.27 16.79
N SER A 16 1.13 -18.51 17.01
CA SER A 16 0.09 -18.85 18.01
C SER A 16 0.61 -18.74 19.44
N ASP A 17 1.92 -18.65 19.64
CA ASP A 17 2.53 -18.40 20.93
C ASP A 17 2.44 -16.91 21.31
N ALA A 18 1.84 -16.64 22.46
CA ALA A 18 1.63 -15.28 22.96
C ALA A 18 2.95 -14.54 23.22
N GLY A 19 3.98 -15.23 23.72
CA GLY A 19 5.28 -14.64 23.98
C GLY A 19 5.97 -14.17 22.70
N ALA A 20 5.91 -14.97 21.64
CA ALA A 20 6.41 -14.61 20.32
C ALA A 20 5.63 -13.45 19.69
N ALA A 21 4.32 -13.38 19.92
CA ALA A 21 3.50 -12.24 19.47
C ALA A 21 3.88 -10.94 20.19
N GLU A 22 4.04 -10.98 21.52
CA GLU A 22 4.50 -9.84 22.30
C GLU A 22 5.90 -9.40 21.88
N THR A 23 6.81 -10.35 21.67
CA THR A 23 8.18 -10.07 21.21
C THR A 23 8.19 -9.34 19.86
N ARG A 24 7.35 -9.76 18.90
CA ARG A 24 7.20 -9.07 17.61
C ARG A 24 6.67 -7.64 17.79
N THR A 25 5.67 -7.44 18.64
CA THR A 25 5.14 -6.10 18.94
C THR A 25 6.19 -5.20 19.58
N ASN A 26 6.95 -5.72 20.54
CA ASN A 26 8.06 -5.01 21.16
C ASN A 26 9.15 -4.68 20.15
N LEU A 27 9.49 -5.60 19.25
CA LEU A 27 10.43 -5.36 18.16
C LEU A 27 9.98 -4.21 17.25
N VAL A 28 8.70 -4.17 16.84
CA VAL A 28 8.16 -3.06 16.05
C VAL A 28 8.33 -1.74 16.79
N ARG A 29 7.94 -1.67 18.07
CA ARG A 29 8.07 -0.45 18.87
C ARG A 29 9.52 0.02 19.00
N THR A 30 10.43 -0.90 19.33
CA THR A 30 11.86 -0.60 19.47
C THR A 30 12.44 -0.10 18.15
N VAL A 31 12.16 -0.77 17.04
CA VAL A 31 12.67 -0.38 15.72
C VAL A 31 12.12 0.99 15.30
N SER A 32 10.83 1.23 15.45
CA SER A 32 10.22 2.53 15.15
C SER A 32 10.81 3.66 16.01
N SER A 33 11.10 3.39 17.30
CA SER A 33 11.80 4.34 18.17
C SER A 33 13.23 4.61 17.69
N CYS A 34 13.99 3.58 17.32
CA CYS A 34 15.34 3.74 16.76
C CYS A 34 15.32 4.56 15.46
N VAL A 35 14.31 4.36 14.60
CA VAL A 35 14.13 5.13 13.36
C VAL A 35 14.02 6.64 13.64
N GLN A 36 13.41 7.05 14.76
CA GLN A 36 13.28 8.48 15.09
C GLN A 36 14.62 9.18 15.31
N GLY A 37 15.67 8.45 15.70
CA GLY A 37 17.03 8.97 15.88
C GLY A 37 17.89 8.93 14.61
N MET A 38 17.39 8.41 13.49
CA MET A 38 18.18 8.22 12.27
C MET A 38 18.25 9.49 11.41
N ASN A 39 19.39 9.66 10.73
CA ASN A 39 19.58 10.65 9.67
C ASN A 39 19.11 10.12 8.31
N LEU A 40 19.03 11.01 7.31
CA LEU A 40 18.48 10.68 5.99
C LEU A 40 19.23 9.52 5.32
N SER A 41 20.57 9.50 5.36
CA SER A 41 21.38 8.41 4.78
C SER A 41 21.08 7.04 5.42
N SER A 42 20.89 7.00 6.74
CA SER A 42 20.55 5.76 7.46
C SER A 42 19.14 5.27 7.09
N LEU A 43 18.19 6.20 6.92
CA LEU A 43 16.83 5.89 6.45
C LEU A 43 16.84 5.37 5.01
N SER A 44 17.64 5.99 4.12
CA SER A 44 17.81 5.52 2.75
C SER A 44 18.35 4.09 2.72
N ALA A 45 19.39 3.81 3.52
CA ALA A 45 19.94 2.48 3.64
C ALA A 45 18.91 1.47 4.16
N CYS A 46 18.04 1.87 5.12
CA CYS A 46 16.98 1.00 5.64
C CYS A 46 16.05 0.58 4.51
N LEU A 47 15.63 1.55 3.70
CA LEU A 47 14.70 1.34 2.60
C LEU A 47 15.34 0.51 1.48
N ALA A 48 16.60 0.80 1.13
CA ALA A 48 17.36 -0.02 0.19
C ALA A 48 17.51 -1.47 0.68
N ALA A 49 17.71 -1.69 1.98
CA ALA A 49 17.79 -3.04 2.54
C ALA A 49 16.48 -3.83 2.39
N VAL A 50 15.32 -3.16 2.43
CA VAL A 50 14.02 -3.79 2.13
C VAL A 50 13.99 -4.27 0.68
N VAL A 51 14.39 -3.40 -0.26
CA VAL A 51 14.39 -3.71 -1.69
C VAL A 51 15.39 -4.81 -2.05
N CYS A 52 16.56 -4.81 -1.41
CA CYS A 52 17.61 -5.80 -1.62
C CYS A 52 17.36 -7.13 -0.87
N SER A 53 16.22 -7.29 -0.19
CA SER A 53 15.89 -8.55 0.46
C SER A 53 15.67 -9.66 -0.56
N SER A 54 16.01 -10.89 -0.20
CA SER A 54 15.72 -12.09 -0.99
C SER A 54 14.22 -12.41 -1.01
N GLU A 55 13.47 -11.94 -0.01
CA GLU A 55 12.03 -12.16 0.09
C GLU A 55 11.29 -10.85 0.32
N GLN A 56 10.16 -10.66 -0.37
CA GLN A 56 9.39 -9.42 -0.24
C GLN A 56 8.72 -9.34 1.13
N PRO A 57 8.77 -8.16 1.80
CA PRO A 57 8.09 -7.96 3.07
C PRO A 57 6.57 -8.08 2.91
N PRO A 58 5.83 -8.49 3.97
CA PRO A 58 4.38 -8.44 3.98
C PRO A 58 3.92 -6.98 4.09
N LEU A 59 3.51 -6.38 2.97
CA LEU A 59 2.99 -5.00 2.90
C LEU A 59 1.48 -5.00 3.15
N ARG A 60 1.08 -5.29 4.39
CA ARG A 60 -0.34 -5.36 4.79
C ARG A 60 -0.84 -4.00 5.34
N PRO A 61 -2.14 -3.70 5.25
CA PRO A 61 -2.70 -2.50 5.89
C PRO A 61 -2.54 -2.56 7.41
N LEU A 62 -2.61 -1.38 8.05
CA LEU A 62 -2.55 -1.29 9.50
C LEU A 62 -3.78 -1.94 10.14
N GLY A 63 -3.58 -2.63 11.26
CA GLY A 63 -4.61 -3.41 11.94
C GLY A 63 -4.97 -4.74 11.24
N SER A 64 -4.22 -5.15 10.22
CA SER A 64 -4.44 -6.46 9.58
C SER A 64 -4.34 -7.60 10.60
N ALA A 65 -5.33 -8.50 10.61
CA ALA A 65 -5.35 -9.66 11.50
C ALA A 65 -4.12 -10.56 11.35
N SER A 66 -3.52 -10.58 10.15
CA SER A 66 -2.28 -11.32 9.86
C SER A 66 -1.02 -10.62 10.38
N GLY A 67 -1.15 -9.42 10.96
CA GLY A 67 -0.08 -8.56 11.48
C GLY A 67 0.32 -7.45 10.51
N ASP A 68 0.83 -6.33 11.01
CA ASP A 68 1.15 -5.13 10.23
C ASP A 68 2.55 -4.56 10.54
N GLY A 69 3.35 -5.27 11.33
CA GLY A 69 4.64 -4.79 11.84
C GLY A 69 5.64 -4.36 10.77
N ALA A 70 5.71 -5.06 9.64
CA ALA A 70 6.57 -4.66 8.51
C ALA A 70 6.12 -3.31 7.92
N SER A 71 4.82 -3.13 7.68
CA SER A 71 4.26 -1.87 7.19
C SER A 71 4.49 -0.74 8.18
N MET A 72 4.26 -0.96 9.48
CA MET A 72 4.52 0.04 10.52
C MET A 72 5.96 0.53 10.54
N ILE A 73 6.93 -0.39 10.47
CA ILE A 73 8.36 -0.04 10.45
C ILE A 73 8.70 0.80 9.21
N ILE A 74 8.18 0.42 8.04
CA ILE A 74 8.43 1.16 6.79
C ILE A 74 7.75 2.54 6.84
N ILE A 75 6.50 2.62 7.31
CA ILE A 75 5.79 3.89 7.51
C ILE A 75 6.60 4.82 8.42
N SER A 76 7.12 4.30 9.54
CA SER A 76 7.97 5.09 10.45
C SER A 76 9.20 5.67 9.75
N VAL A 77 9.79 4.95 8.78
CA VAL A 77 10.94 5.43 7.98
C VAL A 77 10.50 6.56 7.05
N LEU A 78 9.39 6.39 6.34
CA LEU A 78 8.83 7.41 5.44
C LEU A 78 8.47 8.68 6.22
N GLU A 79 7.76 8.56 7.34
CA GLU A 79 7.37 9.69 8.17
C GLU A 79 8.56 10.44 8.75
N LYS A 80 9.58 9.72 9.24
CA LYS A 80 10.81 10.34 9.72
C LYS A 80 11.54 11.06 8.59
N ALA A 81 11.67 10.43 7.41
CA ALA A 81 12.32 11.05 6.26
C ALA A 81 11.58 12.31 5.81
N ARG A 82 10.24 12.30 5.84
CA ARG A 82 9.41 13.47 5.55
C ARG A 82 9.71 14.61 6.51
N GLY A 83 9.81 14.31 7.81
CA GLY A 83 10.19 15.30 8.82
C GLY A 83 11.55 15.95 8.52
N LEU A 84 12.55 15.14 8.15
CA LEU A 84 13.89 15.65 7.81
C LEU A 84 13.93 16.46 6.51
N LEU A 85 13.16 16.07 5.50
CA LEU A 85 13.12 16.77 4.20
C LEU A 85 12.35 18.09 4.26
N ASN A 86 11.38 18.20 5.18
CA ASN A 86 10.58 19.40 5.36
C ASN A 86 11.15 20.37 6.40
N ASP A 87 12.16 19.97 7.17
CA ASP A 87 12.79 20.82 8.18
C ASP A 87 13.79 21.79 7.51
N PRO A 88 13.51 23.11 7.51
CA PRO A 88 14.39 24.11 6.92
C PRO A 88 15.77 24.16 7.58
N HIS A 89 15.86 23.78 8.86
CA HIS A 89 17.12 23.75 9.61
C HIS A 89 17.91 22.47 9.31
N ALA A 90 17.24 21.36 9.01
CA ALA A 90 17.89 20.11 8.59
C ALA A 90 18.45 20.19 7.15
N ALA A 91 17.97 21.12 6.33
CA ALA A 91 18.49 21.38 4.98
C ALA A 91 19.98 21.76 4.95
N LEU A 92 20.49 22.32 6.05
CA LEU A 92 21.92 22.60 6.24
C LEU A 92 22.72 21.35 6.66
N CYS A 93 22.05 20.31 7.17
CA CYS A 93 22.66 19.09 7.71
C CYS A 93 22.63 17.90 6.75
N TYR A 94 21.74 17.85 5.75
CA TYR A 94 21.75 16.81 4.73
C TYR A 94 22.53 17.28 3.49
N THR A 95 23.55 16.51 3.09
CA THR A 95 24.36 16.82 1.90
C THR A 95 23.62 16.41 0.63
N MET A 96 23.88 17.06 -0.52
CA MET A 96 23.32 16.67 -1.83
C MET A 96 23.35 15.14 -2.10
N PRO A 97 24.44 14.41 -1.79
CA PRO A 97 24.47 12.95 -1.91
C PRO A 97 23.42 12.20 -1.07
N SER A 98 23.08 12.69 0.12
CA SER A 98 22.10 12.04 1.00
C SER A 98 20.66 12.18 0.47
N ALA A 99 20.33 13.32 -0.14
CA ALA A 99 19.04 13.53 -0.79
C ALA A 99 18.90 12.66 -2.06
N ALA A 100 19.96 12.58 -2.86
CA ALA A 100 20.00 11.71 -4.04
C ALA A 100 19.87 10.22 -3.65
N LEU A 101 20.59 9.79 -2.59
CA LEU A 101 20.49 8.43 -2.07
C LEU A 101 19.08 8.11 -1.57
N TRP A 102 18.44 9.04 -0.85
CA TRP A 102 17.05 8.89 -0.43
C TRP A 102 16.14 8.71 -1.63
N LYS A 103 16.25 9.58 -2.65
CA LYS A 103 15.41 9.50 -3.84
C LYS A 103 15.56 8.15 -4.55
N ALA A 104 16.80 7.70 -4.77
CA ALA A 104 17.06 6.41 -5.40
C ALA A 104 16.51 5.23 -4.60
N SER A 105 16.68 5.25 -3.27
CA SER A 105 16.17 4.20 -2.37
C SER A 105 14.64 4.18 -2.34
N PHE A 106 14.02 5.37 -2.31
CA PHE A 106 12.58 5.51 -2.37
C PHE A 106 12.01 5.05 -3.71
N ASP A 107 12.62 5.40 -4.84
CA ASP A 107 12.14 5.00 -6.16
C ASP A 107 12.16 3.48 -6.32
N ALA A 108 13.22 2.84 -5.86
CA ALA A 108 13.34 1.39 -5.89
C ALA A 108 12.26 0.74 -4.99
N PHE A 109 12.02 1.29 -3.80
CA PHE A 109 10.96 0.82 -2.91
C PHE A 109 9.55 1.05 -3.48
N PHE A 110 9.33 2.20 -4.12
CA PHE A 110 8.05 2.52 -4.76
C PHE A 110 7.73 1.53 -5.89
N GLY A 111 8.75 1.12 -6.66
CA GLY A 111 8.61 0.04 -7.64
C GLY A 111 8.18 -1.29 -7.00
N LEU A 112 8.76 -1.63 -5.84
CA LEU A 112 8.35 -2.81 -5.07
C LEU A 112 6.90 -2.69 -4.56
N LEU A 113 6.53 -1.54 -3.98
CA LEU A 113 5.18 -1.27 -3.46
C LEU A 113 4.12 -1.35 -4.54
N THR A 114 4.34 -0.67 -5.67
CA THR A 114 3.39 -0.69 -6.80
C THR A 114 3.25 -2.08 -7.40
N LYS A 115 4.35 -2.83 -7.55
CA LYS A 115 4.29 -4.23 -7.97
C LYS A 115 3.46 -5.08 -6.99
N TYR A 116 3.67 -4.91 -5.69
CA TYR A 116 2.88 -5.59 -4.66
C TYR A 116 1.39 -5.27 -4.79
N CYS A 117 1.02 -3.99 -4.91
CA CYS A 117 -0.37 -3.56 -5.06
C CYS A 117 -1.03 -4.15 -6.31
N LEU A 118 -0.33 -4.15 -7.44
CA LEU A 118 -0.83 -4.73 -8.69
C LEU A 118 -1.06 -6.25 -8.56
N THR A 119 -0.07 -6.98 -8.06
CA THR A 119 -0.20 -8.43 -7.85
C THR A 119 -1.33 -8.76 -6.88
N LYS A 120 -1.50 -7.96 -5.82
CA LYS A 120 -2.57 -8.13 -4.85
C LYS A 120 -3.95 -7.88 -5.45
N TYR A 121 -4.07 -6.82 -6.25
CA TYR A 121 -5.30 -6.52 -7.01
C TYR A 121 -5.68 -7.66 -7.94
N ASP A 122 -4.76 -8.12 -8.80
CA ASP A 122 -5.01 -9.21 -9.75
C ASP A 122 -5.44 -10.50 -9.02
N SER A 123 -4.82 -10.79 -7.87
CA SER A 123 -5.19 -11.94 -7.04
C SER A 123 -6.61 -11.83 -6.45
N ILE A 124 -7.05 -10.63 -6.05
CA ILE A 124 -8.40 -10.40 -5.54
C ILE A 124 -9.42 -10.60 -6.66
N ILE A 125 -9.19 -9.98 -7.82
CA ILE A 125 -10.07 -10.10 -8.99
C ILE A 125 -10.18 -11.56 -9.45
N HIS A 126 -9.05 -12.26 -9.56
CA HIS A 126 -9.06 -13.68 -9.94
C HIS A 126 -9.83 -14.55 -8.93
N SER A 127 -9.70 -14.26 -7.63
CA SER A 127 -10.45 -15.00 -6.59
C SER A 127 -11.95 -14.76 -6.66
N LEU A 128 -12.38 -13.53 -6.94
CA LEU A 128 -13.80 -13.17 -7.07
C LEU A 128 -14.43 -13.83 -8.31
N LEU A 129 -13.73 -13.80 -9.46
CA LEU A 129 -14.19 -14.49 -10.67
C LEU A 129 -14.29 -16.00 -10.46
N ALA A 130 -13.32 -16.60 -9.76
CA ALA A 130 -13.35 -18.03 -9.44
C ALA A 130 -14.52 -18.41 -8.50
N GLN A 131 -15.00 -17.47 -7.69
CA GLN A 131 -16.18 -17.64 -6.82
C GLN A 131 -17.51 -17.39 -7.55
N GLY A 132 -17.49 -17.14 -8.88
CA GLY A 132 -18.69 -16.87 -9.67
C GLY A 132 -19.33 -15.52 -9.36
N THR A 133 -18.58 -14.60 -8.74
CA THR A 133 -19.08 -13.27 -8.39
C THR A 133 -19.03 -12.37 -9.63
N ASP A 134 -20.19 -11.83 -10.04
CA ASP A 134 -20.22 -10.77 -11.06
C ASP A 134 -19.63 -9.49 -10.47
N ILE A 135 -18.47 -9.09 -10.97
CA ILE A 135 -17.73 -7.91 -10.50
C ILE A 135 -18.53 -6.62 -10.69
N ALA A 136 -19.41 -6.56 -11.70
CA ALA A 136 -20.24 -5.40 -11.97
C ALA A 136 -21.33 -5.18 -10.89
N GLU A 137 -21.89 -6.27 -10.36
CA GLU A 137 -22.89 -6.23 -9.28
C GLU A 137 -22.25 -6.23 -7.88
N ALA A 138 -21.04 -6.79 -7.75
CA ALA A 138 -20.33 -6.95 -6.49
C ALA A 138 -19.37 -5.80 -6.14
N GLY A 139 -19.45 -4.66 -6.84
CA GLY A 139 -18.52 -3.54 -6.66
C GLY A 139 -18.36 -3.08 -5.19
N SER A 140 -19.42 -3.18 -4.38
CA SER A 140 -19.35 -2.90 -2.94
C SER A 140 -18.48 -3.90 -2.17
N GLU A 141 -18.63 -5.21 -2.44
CA GLU A 141 -17.82 -6.25 -1.80
C GLU A 141 -16.39 -6.25 -2.32
N VAL A 142 -16.17 -5.94 -3.60
CA VAL A 142 -14.83 -5.73 -4.17
C VAL A 142 -14.11 -4.59 -3.44
N ASN A 143 -14.76 -3.45 -3.26
CA ASN A 143 -14.19 -2.31 -2.54
C ASN A 143 -13.88 -2.63 -1.07
N LYS A 144 -14.73 -3.44 -0.42
CA LYS A 144 -14.54 -3.86 0.96
C LYS A 144 -13.38 -4.84 1.13
N VAL A 145 -13.22 -5.79 0.21
CA VAL A 145 -12.06 -6.71 0.20
C VAL A 145 -10.79 -5.93 -0.13
N PHE A 146 -10.85 -5.06 -1.15
CA PHE A 146 -9.74 -4.22 -1.55
C PHE A 146 -9.25 -3.34 -0.40
N GLY A 147 -10.15 -2.63 0.30
CA GLY A 147 -9.81 -1.78 1.43
C GLY A 147 -9.20 -2.52 2.63
N LYS A 148 -9.44 -3.84 2.75
CA LYS A 148 -8.86 -4.70 3.80
C LYS A 148 -7.53 -5.34 3.43
N GLU A 149 -7.21 -5.41 2.15
CA GLU A 149 -6.04 -6.13 1.65
C GLU A 149 -4.94 -5.20 1.11
N MET A 150 -5.32 -3.99 0.66
CA MET A 150 -4.40 -3.00 0.09
C MET A 150 -3.72 -2.18 1.18
N PRO A 151 -2.41 -1.90 1.12
CA PRO A 151 -1.69 -1.17 2.15
C PRO A 151 -1.87 0.35 2.01
N MET A 152 -3.09 0.82 2.26
CA MET A 152 -3.49 2.21 2.03
C MET A 152 -2.65 3.23 2.82
N GLU A 153 -2.29 2.91 4.06
CA GLU A 153 -1.48 3.80 4.90
C GLU A 153 -0.04 3.93 4.37
N LEU A 154 0.51 2.82 3.85
CA LEU A 154 1.84 2.80 3.25
C LEU A 154 1.86 3.55 1.91
N LEU A 155 0.82 3.40 1.10
CA LEU A 155 0.62 4.18 -0.13
C LEU A 155 0.53 5.68 0.19
N HIS A 156 -0.26 6.05 1.19
CA HIS A 156 -0.40 7.44 1.64
C HIS A 156 0.93 8.01 2.16
N ALA A 157 1.66 7.27 2.98
CA ALA A 157 3.00 7.69 3.43
C ALA A 157 3.98 7.85 2.25
N SER A 158 3.88 6.99 1.24
CA SER A 158 4.74 7.04 0.05
C SER A 158 4.43 8.21 -0.88
N LEU A 159 3.17 8.66 -0.96
CA LEU A 159 2.76 9.81 -1.80
C LEU A 159 3.49 11.11 -1.45
N LEU A 160 3.94 11.24 -0.19
CA LEU A 160 4.66 12.41 0.31
C LEU A 160 6.10 12.47 -0.20
N HIS A 161 6.61 11.39 -0.77
CA HIS A 161 7.94 11.29 -1.37
C HIS A 161 7.90 11.08 -2.89
N ALA A 162 6.74 10.72 -3.44
CA ALA A 162 6.53 10.49 -4.86
C ALA A 162 6.82 11.76 -5.70
N ASN A 163 7.36 11.57 -6.90
CA ASN A 163 7.38 12.62 -7.93
C ASN A 163 6.05 12.66 -8.70
N ALA A 164 5.90 13.60 -9.63
CA ALA A 164 4.68 13.75 -10.42
C ALA A 164 4.30 12.48 -11.20
N SER A 165 5.29 11.81 -11.81
CA SER A 165 5.07 10.56 -12.56
C SER A 165 4.57 9.43 -11.65
N GLN A 166 5.20 9.23 -10.49
CA GLN A 166 4.80 8.24 -9.49
C GLN A 166 3.40 8.52 -8.93
N ARG A 167 3.05 9.79 -8.72
CA ARG A 167 1.67 10.17 -8.34
C ARG A 167 0.67 9.82 -9.43
N GLN A 168 1.00 10.08 -10.70
CA GLN A 168 0.14 9.70 -11.83
C GLN A 168 -0.08 8.19 -11.88
N GLN A 169 0.98 7.38 -11.69
CA GLN A 169 0.85 5.93 -11.65
C GLN A 169 -0.12 5.43 -10.56
N LEU A 170 -0.13 6.07 -9.39
CA LEU A 170 -1.08 5.73 -8.32
C LEU A 170 -2.51 6.17 -8.64
N LEU A 171 -2.69 7.30 -9.33
CA LEU A 171 -4.00 7.75 -9.80
C LEU A 171 -4.56 6.78 -10.86
N ASP A 172 -3.75 6.40 -11.83
CA ASP A 172 -4.13 5.44 -12.87
C ASP A 172 -4.50 4.08 -12.25
N PHE A 173 -3.74 3.63 -11.25
CA PHE A 173 -4.06 2.43 -10.47
C PHE A 173 -5.39 2.57 -9.71
N ALA A 174 -5.60 3.68 -9.00
CA ALA A 174 -6.82 3.92 -8.25
C ALA A 174 -8.06 3.91 -9.17
N GLN A 175 -7.96 4.56 -10.33
CA GLN A 175 -9.02 4.56 -11.35
C GLN A 175 -9.30 3.16 -11.89
N LYS A 176 -8.27 2.36 -12.16
CA LYS A 176 -8.43 0.97 -12.60
C LYS A 176 -9.04 0.08 -11.53
N SER A 177 -8.77 0.36 -10.25
CA SER A 177 -9.21 -0.46 -9.11
C SER A 177 -10.61 -0.14 -8.61
N MET A 178 -11.18 1.02 -8.97
CA MET A 178 -12.59 1.31 -8.67
C MET A 178 -13.49 0.51 -9.63
N PRO A 179 -14.42 -0.31 -9.10
CA PRO A 179 -15.54 -0.76 -9.91
C PRO A 179 -16.27 0.51 -10.36
N LEU A 180 -16.49 0.66 -11.66
CA LEU A 180 -17.33 1.70 -12.23
C LEU A 180 -18.70 1.64 -11.55
N ALA A 181 -18.90 2.42 -10.50
CA ALA A 181 -20.22 2.68 -9.94
C ALA A 181 -21.05 3.24 -11.10
N GLY A 182 -22.11 2.51 -11.46
CA GLY A 182 -22.98 2.71 -12.59
C GLY A 182 -22.86 4.05 -13.34
N TYR A 183 -22.46 3.97 -14.61
CA TYR A 183 -22.99 4.88 -15.61
C TYR A 183 -24.51 4.63 -15.70
N ALA A 184 -25.29 5.26 -14.83
CA ALA A 184 -26.73 5.39 -14.95
C ALA A 184 -27.08 6.87 -15.02
N ALA A 185 -27.07 7.43 -16.24
CA ALA A 185 -27.98 8.48 -16.69
C ALA A 185 -27.64 8.90 -18.12
N HIS A 186 -28.12 8.15 -19.11
CA HIS A 186 -28.74 8.83 -20.26
C HIS A 186 -29.99 8.05 -20.65
N GLY A 187 -31.13 8.63 -20.30
CA GLY A 187 -32.42 8.05 -20.63
C GLY A 187 -32.64 7.99 -22.13
N SER A 188 -33.30 6.92 -22.58
CA SER A 188 -34.60 7.08 -23.19
C SER A 188 -35.41 5.81 -22.96
N THR A 189 -36.45 5.98 -22.16
CA THR A 189 -37.57 5.07 -22.04
C THR A 189 -38.26 5.02 -23.41
N ASN A 190 -37.86 4.10 -24.28
CA ASN A 190 -38.69 3.82 -25.46
C ASN A 190 -39.82 2.87 -25.03
N ARG A 191 -40.91 3.53 -24.65
CA ARG A 191 -42.22 2.99 -24.31
C ARG A 191 -42.66 2.00 -25.38
N GLN A 192 -42.54 0.72 -25.09
CA GLN A 192 -43.10 -0.36 -25.89
C GLN A 192 -44.63 -0.27 -25.77
N ILE A 193 -45.25 0.28 -26.81
CA ILE A 193 -46.70 0.44 -26.93
C ILE A 193 -47.26 -0.96 -27.25
N THR A 194 -47.81 -1.62 -26.25
CA THR A 194 -48.54 -2.89 -26.43
C THR A 194 -49.87 -2.61 -27.11
N SER A 195 -50.07 -3.23 -28.28
CA SER A 195 -51.33 -3.24 -29.02
C SER A 195 -52.47 -3.86 -28.20
N GLU A 196 -53.58 -3.15 -28.11
CA GLU A 196 -54.82 -3.59 -27.48
C GLU A 196 -55.73 -4.16 -28.58
N SER A 197 -56.08 -5.45 -28.47
CA SER A 197 -57.15 -6.08 -29.26
C SER A 197 -58.38 -6.30 -28.38
N VAL A 198 -59.54 -5.97 -28.97
CA VAL A 198 -60.91 -5.86 -28.44
C VAL A 198 -61.45 -7.16 -27.82
N PRO A 199 -62.40 -7.03 -26.87
CA PRO A 199 -63.64 -7.81 -26.95
C PRO A 199 -64.90 -6.94 -26.74
N GLY A 200 -65.91 -7.10 -27.60
CA GLY A 200 -67.23 -6.48 -27.52
C GLY A 200 -67.90 -6.32 -28.87
#